data_AF-A0A499VJ75-F1
#
_entry.id   AF-A0A499VJ75-F1
#
_cell.length_a   1.000
_cell.length_b   1.000
_cell.length_c   1.000
_cell.angle_alpha   90.00
_cell.angle_beta   90.00
_cell.angle_gamma   90.00
#
_symmetry.space_group_name_H-M   'P 1'
#
loop_
_entity.id
_entity.type
_entity.pdbx_description
1 polymer ?
#
loop_
_entity_poly.entity_id
_entity_poly.type
_entity_poly.pdbx_seq_one_letter_code
_entity_poly.pdbx_strand_id
1 'polypeptide(L)'
;MHQRIAVTAALSAALVAVLAGAPTASAEPSPPDCPPGNVCVFDSNVSTDGPAVIKSTGSWRGSHPTGIVGSTIFNNGTRQPGHDHIQATWVFNGQTFGRCLHLNPGPGDYKLIIGNKATLTSLTWRGECDD
;
A
#
# COMPACT_ATOMS: atom_id res chain seq x y z
N MET A 1 7.47 -62.51 49.01
CA MET A 1 7.33 -62.46 47.53
C MET A 1 7.01 -61.05 47.12
N HIS A 2 7.64 -60.61 46.04
CA HIS A 2 7.63 -59.26 45.50
C HIS A 2 6.25 -58.91 44.93
N GLN A 3 5.80 -57.65 45.09
CA GLN A 3 5.55 -56.76 43.94
C GLN A 3 5.15 -55.36 44.45
N ARG A 4 6.00 -54.35 44.19
CA ARG A 4 5.62 -52.93 44.19
C ARG A 4 5.22 -52.60 42.76
N ILE A 5 4.06 -51.97 42.54
CA ILE A 5 3.77 -51.28 41.28
C ILE A 5 3.12 -49.93 41.61
N ALA A 6 3.91 -48.88 41.45
CA ALA A 6 3.44 -47.53 41.23
C ALA A 6 4.06 -47.10 39.89
N VAL A 7 3.24 -46.77 38.89
CA VAL A 7 3.65 -45.88 37.79
C VAL A 7 2.41 -45.17 37.25
N THR A 8 2.27 -43.90 37.63
CA THR A 8 1.58 -42.88 36.83
C THR A 8 2.47 -42.54 35.64
N ALA A 9 1.93 -42.58 34.42
CA ALA A 9 2.60 -42.00 33.25
C ALA A 9 1.58 -41.12 32.50
N ALA A 10 1.89 -39.83 32.46
CA ALA A 10 1.11 -38.78 31.84
C ALA A 10 1.04 -38.95 30.32
N LEU A 11 -0.15 -38.78 29.75
CA LEU A 11 -0.36 -38.70 28.31
C LEU A 11 0.12 -37.34 27.81
N SER A 12 1.28 -37.30 27.16
CA SER A 12 1.79 -36.12 26.47
C SER A 12 0.94 -35.83 25.23
N ALA A 13 0.33 -34.64 25.19
CA ALA A 13 -0.39 -34.12 24.04
C ALA A 13 0.60 -33.80 22.90
N ALA A 14 0.45 -34.46 21.75
CA ALA A 14 1.14 -34.07 20.52
C ALA A 14 0.29 -33.04 19.77
N LEU A 15 0.61 -31.75 19.91
CA LEU A 15 0.03 -30.69 19.09
C LEU A 15 0.79 -30.63 17.76
N VAL A 16 0.19 -31.14 16.69
CA VAL A 16 0.71 -31.02 15.33
C VAL A 16 0.55 -29.56 14.89
N ALA A 17 1.65 -28.81 14.86
CA ALA A 17 1.67 -27.44 14.36
C ALA A 17 1.50 -27.45 12.82
N VAL A 18 0.29 -27.12 12.35
CA VAL A 18 0.05 -26.80 10.94
C VAL A 18 0.59 -25.38 10.71
N LEU A 19 1.81 -25.28 10.18
CA LEU A 19 2.31 -24.04 9.59
C LEU A 19 1.55 -23.82 8.28
N ALA A 20 0.36 -23.23 8.37
CA ALA A 20 -0.32 -22.69 7.20
C ALA A 20 0.57 -21.58 6.62
N GLY A 21 1.13 -21.82 5.43
CA GLY A 21 1.87 -20.80 4.69
C GLY A 21 0.96 -19.60 4.47
N ALA A 22 1.26 -18.47 5.09
CA ALA A 22 0.61 -17.23 4.77
C ALA A 22 0.85 -16.94 3.27
N PRO A 23 -0.16 -16.46 2.52
CA PRO A 23 0.06 -16.06 1.14
C PRO A 23 1.18 -15.01 1.11
N THR A 24 2.24 -15.28 0.37
CA THR A 24 3.21 -14.24 0.02
C THR A 24 2.44 -13.19 -0.76
N ALA A 25 2.24 -12.00 -0.18
CA ALA A 25 1.67 -10.88 -0.90
C ALA A 25 2.52 -10.65 -2.15
N SER A 26 1.98 -11.00 -3.32
CA SER A 26 2.67 -10.79 -4.59
C SER A 26 2.67 -9.29 -4.84
N ALA A 27 3.83 -8.66 -4.66
CA ALA A 27 4.04 -7.27 -4.99
C ALA A 27 3.71 -7.04 -6.47
N GLU A 28 2.86 -6.06 -6.76
CA GLU A 28 2.77 -5.56 -8.13
C GLU A 28 4.13 -4.94 -8.51
N PRO A 29 4.66 -5.22 -9.72
CA PRO A 29 5.90 -4.59 -10.16
C PRO A 29 5.81 -3.07 -10.09
N SER A 30 6.87 -2.40 -9.63
CA SER A 30 6.93 -0.94 -9.67
C SER A 30 6.82 -0.44 -11.12
N PRO A 31 6.01 0.61 -11.39
CA PRO A 31 5.91 1.19 -12.72
C PRO A 31 7.28 1.66 -13.23
N PRO A 32 7.61 1.48 -14.53
CA PRO A 32 8.93 1.81 -15.08
C PRO A 32 9.34 3.27 -14.85
N ASP A 33 8.40 4.20 -14.99
CA ASP A 33 8.66 5.64 -14.77
C ASP A 33 8.38 6.10 -13.33
N CYS A 34 8.20 5.17 -12.38
CA CYS A 34 8.09 5.48 -10.96
C CYS A 34 9.25 4.89 -10.16
N PRO A 35 10.42 5.54 -10.11
CA PRO A 35 11.58 5.00 -9.39
C PRO A 35 11.33 4.93 -7.88
N PRO A 36 11.99 4.01 -7.15
CA PRO A 36 11.86 3.89 -5.70
C PRO A 36 12.08 5.23 -4.97
N GLY A 37 11.33 5.46 -3.91
CA GLY A 37 11.33 6.70 -3.13
C GLY A 37 10.41 7.80 -3.69
N ASN A 38 9.60 7.50 -4.71
CA ASN A 38 8.70 8.48 -5.31
C ASN A 38 7.24 8.09 -5.12
N VAL A 39 6.40 9.12 -5.02
CA VAL A 39 4.98 9.02 -5.40
C VAL A 39 4.83 9.51 -6.84
N CYS A 40 4.07 8.77 -7.64
CA CYS A 40 3.89 9.06 -9.06
C CYS A 40 2.41 9.11 -9.43
N VAL A 41 2.08 9.95 -10.40
CA VAL A 41 0.74 10.06 -10.99
C VAL A 41 0.83 9.80 -12.48
N PHE A 42 -0.10 9.00 -12.99
CA PHE A 42 -0.24 8.69 -14.42
C PHE A 42 -1.64 9.11 -14.85
N ASP A 43 -1.78 9.81 -15.98
CA ASP A 43 -3.09 10.19 -16.54
C ASP A 43 -3.77 9.05 -17.32
N SER A 44 -3.81 7.90 -16.66
CA SER A 44 -4.47 6.68 -17.09
C SER A 44 -4.92 5.92 -15.85
N ASN A 45 -6.12 5.35 -15.89
CA ASN A 45 -6.63 4.45 -14.86
C ASN A 45 -6.50 2.96 -15.25
N VAL A 46 -5.95 2.65 -16.43
CA VAL A 46 -5.84 1.28 -16.96
C VAL A 46 -4.40 0.78 -17.07
N SER A 47 -3.40 1.66 -17.01
CA SER A 47 -1.98 1.30 -17.08
C SER A 47 -1.10 2.39 -16.46
N THR A 48 0.06 1.97 -15.95
CA THR A 48 1.14 2.83 -15.44
C THR A 48 2.44 2.66 -16.24
N ASP A 49 2.36 2.16 -17.47
CA ASP A 49 3.54 1.91 -18.34
C ASP A 49 4.04 3.18 -19.03
N GLY A 50 3.18 4.20 -19.13
CA GLY A 50 3.50 5.50 -19.70
C GLY A 50 4.31 6.39 -18.75
N PRO A 51 4.69 7.60 -19.18
CA PRO A 51 5.38 8.55 -18.32
C PRO A 51 4.47 9.03 -17.18
N ALA A 52 5.03 9.20 -16.00
CA ALA A 52 4.35 9.84 -14.89
C ALA A 52 4.23 11.34 -15.17
N VAL A 53 3.02 11.88 -15.01
CA VAL A 53 2.75 13.32 -15.14
C VAL A 53 3.13 14.10 -13.88
N ILE A 54 3.17 13.42 -12.73
CA ILE A 54 3.74 13.94 -11.48
C ILE A 54 4.65 12.85 -10.92
N LYS A 55 5.83 13.24 -10.46
CA LYS A 55 6.81 12.38 -9.80
C LYS A 55 7.50 13.18 -8.71
N SER A 56 7.46 12.69 -7.48
CA SER A 56 7.97 13.45 -6.34
C SER A 56 8.57 12.55 -5.26
N THR A 57 9.75 12.91 -4.78
CA THR A 57 10.39 12.37 -3.57
C THR A 57 9.95 13.09 -2.30
N GLY A 58 9.29 14.24 -2.43
CA GLY A 58 8.74 15.03 -1.34
C GLY A 58 7.23 15.24 -1.47
N SER A 59 6.65 16.04 -0.57
CA SER A 59 5.23 16.36 -0.66
C SER A 59 4.98 17.23 -1.89
N TRP A 60 3.92 16.93 -2.64
CA TRP A 60 3.49 17.70 -3.79
C TRP A 60 2.17 18.42 -3.47
N ARG A 61 2.03 19.65 -3.95
CA ARG A 61 0.80 20.44 -3.91
C ARG A 61 0.62 21.14 -5.25
N GLY A 62 -0.62 21.22 -5.71
CA GLY A 62 -0.94 21.88 -6.97
C GLY A 62 -2.39 21.72 -7.34
N SER A 63 -2.66 21.87 -8.63
CA SER A 63 -3.96 21.59 -9.23
C SER A 63 -3.70 20.83 -10.53
N HIS A 64 -3.88 19.52 -10.49
CA HIS A 64 -3.70 18.66 -11.65
C HIS A 64 -5.04 18.00 -12.01
N PRO A 65 -5.70 18.39 -13.11
CA PRO A 65 -6.89 17.70 -13.57
C PRO A 65 -6.53 16.28 -14.00
N THR A 66 -7.35 15.31 -13.61
CA THR A 66 -7.16 13.93 -14.06
C THR A 66 -7.24 13.79 -15.57
N GLY A 67 -6.57 12.78 -16.11
CA GLY A 67 -6.68 12.39 -17.51
C GLY A 67 -8.10 12.09 -17.97
N ILE A 68 -8.30 11.97 -19.29
CA ILE A 68 -9.62 11.75 -19.93
C ILE A 68 -10.34 10.52 -19.35
N VAL A 69 -9.58 9.47 -19.02
CA VAL A 69 -10.09 8.22 -18.44
C VAL A 69 -9.96 8.17 -16.90
N GLY A 70 -9.36 9.19 -16.29
CA GLY A 70 -8.94 9.20 -14.89
C GLY A 70 -7.42 9.11 -14.76
N SER A 71 -6.95 9.02 -13.52
CA SER A 71 -5.53 8.96 -13.20
C SER A 71 -5.24 7.90 -12.13
N THR A 72 -4.06 7.31 -12.20
CA THR A 72 -3.52 6.38 -11.20
C THR A 72 -2.46 7.08 -10.38
N ILE A 73 -2.56 6.98 -9.06
CA ILE A 73 -1.54 7.42 -8.11
C ILE A 73 -0.87 6.16 -7.56
N PHE A 74 0.45 6.10 -7.59
CA PHE A 74 1.23 4.97 -7.13
C PHE A 74 2.30 5.45 -6.13
N ASN A 75 2.27 4.91 -4.91
CA ASN A 75 3.31 5.15 -3.91
C ASN A 75 4.40 4.09 -4.05
N ASN A 76 5.47 4.42 -4.78
CA ASN A 76 6.68 3.61 -4.84
C ASN A 76 7.73 4.13 -3.86
N GLY A 77 7.30 4.56 -2.67
CA GLY A 77 8.17 5.03 -1.60
C GLY A 77 9.21 3.99 -1.17
N THR A 78 10.15 4.43 -0.34
CA THR A 78 11.06 3.50 0.34
C THR A 78 10.59 3.29 1.76
N ARG A 79 10.86 2.10 2.31
CA ARG A 79 10.51 1.78 3.69
C ARG A 79 11.19 2.76 4.64
N GLN A 80 10.39 3.58 5.29
CA GLN A 80 10.81 4.54 6.30
C GLN A 80 9.78 4.46 7.42
N PRO A 81 10.14 3.86 8.57
CA PRO A 81 9.18 3.66 9.66
C PRO A 81 8.46 4.96 10.02
N GLY A 82 7.13 4.98 9.89
CA GLY A 82 6.30 6.14 10.18
C GLY A 82 6.42 7.32 9.20
N HIS A 83 6.96 7.13 7.99
CA HIS A 83 7.09 8.19 6.98
C HIS A 83 6.92 7.71 5.53
N ASP A 84 6.52 6.46 5.33
CA ASP A 84 6.39 5.81 4.04
C ASP A 84 4.97 5.85 3.44
N HIS A 85 4.09 6.64 4.06
CA HIS A 85 2.72 6.82 3.67
C HIS A 85 2.49 8.16 2.95
N ILE A 86 1.56 8.15 1.98
CA ILE A 86 1.11 9.33 1.26
C ILE A 86 -0.37 9.59 1.56
N GLN A 87 -0.70 10.80 2.00
CA GLN A 87 -2.06 11.33 1.89
C GLN A 87 -2.27 11.92 0.50
N ALA A 88 -3.03 11.22 -0.35
CA ALA A 88 -3.57 11.78 -1.56
C ALA A 88 -4.85 12.56 -1.24
N THR A 89 -5.00 13.76 -1.81
CA THR A 89 -6.19 14.61 -1.68
C THR A 89 -6.60 15.09 -3.06
N TRP A 90 -7.88 15.00 -3.39
CA TRP A 90 -8.42 15.46 -4.66
C TRP A 90 -9.81 16.08 -4.47
N VAL A 91 -10.24 16.87 -5.45
CA VAL A 91 -11.58 17.44 -5.51
C VAL A 91 -12.35 16.78 -6.65
N PHE A 92 -13.59 16.39 -6.39
CA PHE A 92 -14.51 15.87 -7.40
C PHE A 92 -15.91 16.40 -7.11
N ASN A 93 -16.60 16.95 -8.12
CA ASN A 93 -17.91 17.61 -7.98
C ASN A 93 -17.97 18.64 -6.82
N GLY A 94 -16.90 19.41 -6.64
CA GLY A 94 -16.81 20.43 -5.58
C GLY A 94 -16.57 19.89 -4.17
N GLN A 95 -16.45 18.57 -3.99
CA GLN A 95 -16.17 17.94 -2.71
C GLN A 95 -14.71 17.51 -2.63
N THR A 96 -14.10 17.66 -1.45
CA THR A 96 -12.74 17.19 -1.19
C THR A 96 -12.77 15.76 -0.66
N PHE A 97 -11.93 14.92 -1.24
CA PHE A 97 -11.71 13.54 -0.85
C PHE A 97 -10.24 13.31 -0.53
N GLY A 98 -9.96 12.27 0.26
CA GLY A 98 -8.59 11.85 0.52
C GLY A 98 -8.48 10.36 0.80
N ARG A 99 -7.30 9.80 0.48
CA ARG A 99 -6.92 8.43 0.77
C ARG A 99 -5.46 8.41 1.22
N CYS A 100 -5.19 7.64 2.26
CA CYS A 100 -3.83 7.35 2.69
C CYS A 100 -3.33 6.09 1.95
N LEU A 101 -2.11 6.14 1.43
CA LEU A 101 -1.49 5.09 0.64
C LEU A 101 -0.16 4.65 1.27
N HIS A 102 -0.01 3.36 1.54
CA HIS A 102 1.25 2.74 1.96
C HIS A 102 2.20 2.61 0.77
N LEU A 103 3.50 2.39 0.98
CA LEU A 103 4.45 2.06 -0.09
C LEU A 103 4.19 0.68 -0.73
N ASN A 104 4.53 0.54 -2.00
CA ASN A 104 4.66 -0.76 -2.69
C ASN A 104 6.11 -1.29 -2.63
N PRO A 105 6.35 -2.55 -2.26
CA PRO A 105 5.40 -3.47 -1.64
C PRO A 105 5.19 -3.15 -0.15
N GLY A 106 3.97 -3.36 0.34
CA GLY A 106 3.64 -3.13 1.74
C GLY A 106 2.23 -3.60 2.08
N PRO A 107 1.90 -3.66 3.38
CA PRO A 107 0.52 -3.88 3.80
C PRO A 107 -0.34 -2.66 3.43
N GLY A 108 -1.56 -2.89 2.94
CA GLY A 108 -2.51 -1.82 2.59
C GLY A 108 -2.42 -1.34 1.14
N ASP A 109 -3.18 -0.29 0.85
CA ASP A 109 -3.27 0.25 -0.51
C ASP A 109 -2.03 1.08 -0.83
N TYR A 110 -1.30 0.70 -1.87
CA TYR A 110 -0.19 1.48 -2.41
C TYR A 110 -0.54 2.23 -3.70
N LYS A 111 -1.73 1.94 -4.23
CA LYS A 111 -2.23 2.48 -5.50
C LYS A 111 -3.66 2.98 -5.31
N LEU A 112 -3.95 4.11 -5.93
CA LEU A 112 -5.30 4.68 -6.00
C LEU A 112 -5.63 5.05 -7.44
N ILE A 113 -6.83 4.68 -7.87
CA ILE A 113 -7.42 5.19 -9.11
C ILE A 113 -8.42 6.28 -8.75
N ILE A 114 -8.23 7.46 -9.34
CA ILE A 114 -9.21 8.55 -9.30
C ILE A 114 -9.88 8.66 -10.67
N GLY A 115 -11.21 8.75 -10.67
CA GLY A 115 -12.00 8.89 -11.90
C GLY A 115 -11.72 10.20 -12.63
N ASN A 116 -12.19 10.30 -13.87
CA ASN A 116 -12.06 11.54 -14.64
C ASN A 116 -12.85 12.70 -14.00
N LYS A 117 -12.55 13.93 -14.45
CA LYS A 117 -13.13 15.19 -13.92
C LYS A 117 -12.83 15.46 -12.44
N ALA A 118 -11.90 14.73 -11.84
CA ALA A 118 -11.33 15.08 -10.56
C ALA A 118 -10.12 16.00 -10.76
N THR A 119 -9.75 16.72 -9.71
CA THR A 119 -8.53 17.52 -9.65
C THR A 119 -7.72 17.07 -8.45
N LEU A 120 -6.54 16.49 -8.69
CA LEU A 120 -5.60 16.18 -7.63
C LEU A 120 -5.01 17.47 -7.06
N THR A 121 -5.04 17.61 -5.74
CA THR A 121 -4.63 18.84 -5.05
C THR A 121 -3.38 18.66 -4.19
N SER A 122 -3.17 17.47 -3.62
CA SER A 122 -1.93 17.18 -2.89
C SER A 122 -1.59 15.70 -2.81
N LEU A 123 -0.29 15.43 -2.69
CA LEU A 123 0.30 14.17 -2.27
C LEU A 123 1.24 14.49 -1.11
N THR A 124 0.83 14.21 0.12
CA THR A 124 1.58 14.61 1.31
C THR A 124 2.21 13.39 1.97
N TRP A 125 3.54 13.34 2.07
CA TRP A 125 4.20 12.33 2.91
C TRP A 125 3.85 12.57 4.37
N ARG A 126 3.44 11.51 5.05
CA ARG A 126 2.98 11.56 6.44
C ARG A 126 3.35 10.27 7.17
N GLY A 127 3.04 10.26 8.45
CA GLY A 127 3.02 9.04 9.25
C GLY A 127 1.93 8.08 8.85
N GLU A 128 1.82 7.01 9.63
CA GLU A 128 0.85 5.94 9.45
C GLU A 128 -0.56 6.49 9.14
N CYS A 129 -1.32 5.70 8.39
CA CYS A 129 -2.73 5.99 8.17
C CYS A 129 -3.48 5.85 9.50
N ASP A 130 -4.36 6.81 9.78
CA ASP A 130 -5.34 6.63 10.86
C ASP A 130 -6.43 5.67 10.33
N ASP A 131 -6.80 4.67 11.12
CA ASP A 131 -7.84 3.69 10.80
C ASP A 131 -9.27 4.26 10.84
#